data_AF-D4ZGY6-F1
#
_entry.id   AF-D4ZGY6-F1
#
_cell.length_a   1.000
_cell.length_b   1.000
_cell.length_c   1.000
_cell.angle_alpha   90.00
_cell.angle_beta   90.00
_cell.angle_gamma   90.00
#
_symmetry.space_group_name_H-M   'P 1'
#
loop_
_entity.id
_entity.type
_entity.pdbx_description
1 polymer ?
#
loop_
_entity_poly.entity_id
_entity_poly.type
_entity_poly.pdbx_seq_one_letter_code
_entity_poly.pdbx_strand_id
1 'polypeptide(L)'
;MISTTSQRVSADDPSLAHFLYALMSAFPIFFLPTLVGLFINFGQRASCSGVMISSHLRWQRHSIIGFMLMGGIGLSLTQLWLSSIVYTIAILWFCHRIVKGWLNLADGTAV
;
A
#
# COMPACT_ATOMS: atom_id res chain seq x y z
N MET A 1 7.45 43.77 4.72
CA MET A 1 7.87 42.61 3.90
C MET A 1 7.36 41.36 4.59
N ILE A 2 6.31 40.73 4.04
CA ILE A 2 5.78 39.48 4.58
C ILE A 2 6.68 38.39 4.02
N SER A 3 7.56 37.82 4.85
CA SER A 3 8.33 36.65 4.47
C SER A 3 7.37 35.49 4.28
N THR A 4 6.95 35.25 3.05
CA THR A 4 6.29 34.01 2.67
C THR A 4 7.36 32.92 2.73
N THR A 5 7.64 32.43 3.93
CA THR A 5 8.28 31.13 4.11
C THR A 5 7.36 30.15 3.43
N SER A 6 7.66 29.81 2.18
CA SER A 6 7.11 28.65 1.51
C SER A 6 7.46 27.49 2.44
N GLN A 7 6.53 27.15 3.34
CA GLN A 7 6.57 25.90 4.07
C GLN A 7 6.72 24.88 2.96
N ARG A 8 7.92 24.30 2.83
CA ARG A 8 8.02 23.01 2.19
C ARG A 8 7.05 22.15 2.99
N VAL A 9 5.89 21.86 2.41
CA VAL A 9 5.00 20.77 2.82
C VAL A 9 5.93 19.66 3.26
N SER A 10 5.91 19.37 4.57
CA SER A 10 7.01 18.65 5.21
C SER A 10 7.18 17.34 4.46
N ALA A 11 8.42 16.94 4.18
CA ALA A 11 8.74 15.62 3.62
C ALA A 11 8.26 14.45 4.51
N ASP A 12 7.67 14.79 5.66
CA ASP A 12 7.15 13.92 6.71
C ASP A 12 5.62 13.92 6.83
N ASP A 13 4.86 14.47 5.87
CA ASP A 13 3.40 14.45 5.95
C ASP A 13 2.85 13.01 5.72
N PRO A 14 2.26 12.35 6.75
CA PRO A 14 1.79 10.96 6.63
C PRO A 14 0.48 10.85 5.84
N SER A 15 -0.12 11.98 5.46
CA SER A 15 -1.39 12.08 4.73
C SER A 15 -1.36 11.28 3.43
N LEU A 16 -0.23 11.33 2.71
CA LEU A 16 -0.05 10.55 1.50
C LEU A 16 -0.10 9.05 1.80
N ALA A 17 0.64 8.61 2.82
CA ALA A 17 0.70 7.19 3.16
C ALA A 17 -0.68 6.67 3.61
N HIS A 18 -1.45 7.47 4.34
CA HIS A 18 -2.84 7.18 4.67
C HIS A 18 -3.74 7.10 3.43
N PHE A 19 -3.62 8.04 2.51
CA PHE A 19 -4.35 8.00 1.25
C PHE A 19 -4.05 6.74 0.44
N LEU A 20 -2.78 6.33 0.37
CA LEU A 20 -2.39 5.09 -0.29
C LEU A 20 -2.93 3.83 0.42
N TYR A 21 -2.99 3.81 1.76
CA TYR A 21 -3.63 2.71 2.48
C TYR A 21 -5.15 2.66 2.23
N ALA A 22 -5.82 3.82 2.17
CA ALA A 22 -7.23 3.88 1.81
C ALA A 22 -7.46 3.30 0.40
N LEU A 23 -6.62 3.68 -0.56
CA LEU A 23 -6.68 3.19 -1.92
C LEU A 23 -6.34 1.68 -2.01
N MET A 24 -5.42 1.20 -1.18
CA MET A 24 -5.12 -0.22 -1.01
C MET A 24 -6.31 -1.00 -0.42
N SER A 25 -7.06 -0.42 0.52
CA SER A 25 -8.24 -1.04 1.12
C SER A 25 -9.44 -1.14 0.17
N ALA A 26 -9.49 -0.28 -0.85
CA ALA A 26 -10.51 -0.30 -1.90
C ALA A 26 -10.25 -1.38 -2.98
N PHE A 27 -9.38 -2.36 -2.73
CA PHE A 27 -9.11 -3.48 -3.64
C PHE A 27 -10.34 -4.28 -4.12
N PRO A 28 -11.46 -4.42 -3.37
CA PRO A 28 -12.62 -5.16 -3.84
C PRO A 28 -13.28 -4.53 -5.08
N ILE A 29 -13.01 -3.25 -5.35
CA ILE A 29 -13.53 -2.51 -6.51
C ILE A 29 -12.64 -2.82 -7.74
N PHE A 30 -12.66 -4.08 -8.17
CA PHE A 30 -11.93 -4.57 -9.35
C PHE A 30 -10.40 -4.33 -9.31
N PHE A 31 -9.81 -4.19 -8.12
CA PHE A 31 -8.37 -3.96 -7.94
C PHE A 31 -7.82 -2.64 -8.54
N LEU A 32 -8.66 -1.84 -9.22
CA LEU A 32 -8.29 -0.59 -9.88
C LEU A 32 -7.70 0.44 -8.90
N PRO A 33 -8.32 0.70 -7.74
CA PRO A 33 -7.76 1.64 -6.77
C PRO A 33 -6.35 1.22 -6.32
N THR A 34 -6.18 -0.05 -5.99
CA THR A 34 -4.90 -0.59 -5.53
C THR A 34 -3.80 -0.43 -6.58
N LEU A 35 -4.14 -0.61 -7.86
CA LEU A 35 -3.21 -0.43 -8.97
C LEU A 35 -2.79 1.05 -9.12
N VAL A 36 -3.74 1.98 -9.03
CA VAL A 36 -3.43 3.43 -9.01
C VAL A 36 -2.51 3.77 -7.84
N GLY A 37 -2.77 3.22 -6.65
CA GLY A 37 -1.91 3.40 -5.48
C GLY A 37 -0.50 2.87 -5.68
N LEU A 38 -0.36 1.73 -6.35
CA LEU A 38 0.94 1.16 -6.69
C LEU A 38 1.73 2.08 -7.63
N PHE A 39 1.10 2.64 -8.66
CA PHE A 39 1.76 3.58 -9.57
C PHE A 39 2.23 4.85 -8.86
N ILE A 40 1.38 5.42 -8.00
CA ILE A 40 1.75 6.59 -7.18
C ILE A 40 2.93 6.25 -6.26
N ASN A 41 2.93 5.05 -5.67
CA ASN A 41 3.99 4.59 -4.81
C ASN A 41 5.33 4.45 -5.56
N PHE A 42 5.32 3.92 -6.79
CA PHE A 42 6.51 3.86 -7.64
C PHE A 42 7.07 5.23 -8.03
N GLY A 43 6.19 6.21 -8.27
CA GLY A 43 6.58 7.58 -8.61
C GLY A 43 7.26 8.33 -7.47
N GLN A 44 7.08 7.90 -6.21
CA GLN A 44 7.73 8.52 -5.07
C GLN A 44 9.20 8.12 -4.96
N ARG A 45 10.07 9.12 -5.11
CA ARG A 45 11.52 8.98 -4.91
C ARG A 45 11.84 8.93 -3.42
N ALA A 46 12.56 7.87 -3.01
CA ALA A 46 12.96 7.64 -1.61
C ALA A 46 13.72 8.81 -0.97
N SER A 47 14.36 9.68 -1.77
CA SER A 47 15.10 10.85 -1.29
C SER A 47 14.24 12.02 -0.81
N CYS A 48 12.93 12.02 -1.08
CA CYS A 48 12.02 13.11 -0.76
C CYS A 48 11.07 12.81 0.41
N SER A 49 11.20 11.64 1.04
CA SER A 49 10.29 11.18 2.10
C SER A 49 11.07 10.86 3.36
N GLY A 50 10.50 11.18 4.52
CA GLY A 50 11.03 10.75 5.82
C GLY A 50 11.25 9.24 5.89
N VAL A 51 12.19 8.80 6.75
CA VAL A 51 12.53 7.38 6.94
C VAL A 51 11.28 6.55 7.25
N MET A 52 10.38 7.09 8.07
CA MET A 52 9.12 6.45 8.44
C MET A 52 8.20 6.24 7.23
N ILE A 53 7.89 7.31 6.47
CA ILE A 53 7.06 7.24 5.26
C ILE A 53 7.66 6.26 4.25
N SER A 54 8.99 6.31 4.04
CA SER A 54 9.67 5.42 3.11
C SER A 54 9.51 3.93 3.47
N SER A 55 9.46 3.59 4.77
CA SER A 55 9.18 2.22 5.20
C SER A 55 7.76 1.78 4.84
N HIS A 56 6.76 2.64 5.09
CA HIS A 56 5.37 2.35 4.73
C HIS A 56 5.16 2.22 3.23
N LEU A 57 5.76 3.11 2.43
CA LEU A 57 5.67 3.03 0.97
C LEU A 57 6.25 1.71 0.47
N ARG A 58 7.43 1.31 0.99
CA ARG A 58 8.04 0.03 0.68
C ARG A 58 7.14 -1.13 1.11
N TRP A 59 6.57 -1.09 2.30
CA TRP A 59 5.63 -2.10 2.80
C TRP A 59 4.39 -2.26 1.92
N GLN A 60 3.76 -1.15 1.54
CA GLN A 60 2.59 -1.12 0.65
C GLN A 60 2.94 -1.77 -0.70
N ARG A 61 4.06 -1.35 -1.32
CA ARG A 61 4.54 -1.90 -2.59
C ARG A 61 4.73 -3.40 -2.56
N HIS A 62 5.45 -3.92 -1.56
CA HIS A 62 5.68 -5.36 -1.41
C HIS A 62 4.38 -6.12 -1.15
N SER A 63 3.44 -5.53 -0.40
CA SER A 63 2.15 -6.14 -0.12
C SER A 63 1.29 -6.25 -1.39
N ILE A 64 1.24 -5.18 -2.19
CA ILE A 64 0.48 -5.16 -3.45
C ILE A 64 1.09 -6.15 -4.45
N ILE A 65 2.41 -6.16 -4.62
CA ILE A 65 3.09 -7.12 -5.51
C ILE A 65 2.84 -8.55 -5.03
N GLY A 66 2.96 -8.83 -3.72
CA GLY A 66 2.68 -10.15 -3.17
C GLY A 66 1.25 -10.61 -3.44
N PHE A 67 0.26 -9.72 -3.28
CA PHE A 67 -1.13 -10.02 -3.59
C PHE A 67 -1.35 -10.28 -5.10
N MET A 68 -0.73 -9.49 -5.98
CA MET A 68 -0.78 -9.73 -7.42
C MET A 68 -0.16 -11.08 -7.80
N LEU A 69 0.96 -11.46 -7.19
CA LEU A 69 1.60 -12.76 -7.42
C LEU A 69 0.71 -13.90 -6.95
N MET A 70 0.12 -13.82 -5.75
CA MET A 70 -0.82 -14.82 -5.26
C MET A 70 -2.08 -14.89 -6.14
N GLY A 71 -2.57 -13.75 -6.63
CA GLY A 71 -3.67 -13.69 -7.59
C GLY A 71 -3.31 -14.38 -8.91
N GLY A 72 -2.11 -14.15 -9.45
CA GLY A 72 -1.60 -14.81 -10.65
C GLY A 72 -1.43 -16.32 -10.47
N ILE A 73 -0.99 -16.76 -9.29
CA ILE A 73 -0.93 -18.19 -8.93
C ILE A 73 -2.34 -18.76 -8.88
N GLY A 74 -3.29 -18.08 -8.24
CA GLY A 74 -4.71 -18.47 -8.20
C GLY A 74 -5.31 -18.64 -9.59
N LEU A 75 -4.99 -17.74 -10.52
CA LEU A 75 -5.43 -17.82 -11.92
C LEU A 75 -4.80 -18.99 -12.69
N SER A 76 -3.55 -19.33 -12.37
CA SER A 76 -2.83 -20.43 -13.03
C SER A 76 -3.34 -21.82 -12.59
N LEU A 77 -4.06 -21.91 -11.47
CA LEU A 77 -4.62 -23.16 -10.97
C LEU A 77 -5.90 -23.52 -11.74
N THR A 78 -5.89 -24.67 -12.40
CA THR A 78 -7.05 -25.19 -13.15
C THR A 78 -8.18 -25.67 -12.24
N GLN A 79 -7.83 -26.12 -11.03
CA GLN A 79 -8.80 -26.67 -10.10
C GLN A 79 -9.49 -25.57 -9.29
N LEU A 80 -10.79 -25.39 -9.53
CA LEU A 80 -11.59 -24.31 -8.94
C LEU A 80 -11.55 -24.28 -7.40
N TRP A 81 -11.66 -25.43 -6.71
CA TRP A 81 -11.63 -25.45 -5.25
C TRP A 81 -10.28 -25.00 -4.69
N LEU A 82 -9.19 -25.36 -5.37
CA LEU A 82 -7.84 -25.00 -4.94
C LEU A 82 -7.56 -23.52 -5.21
N SER A 83 -8.00 -23.01 -6.37
CA SER A 83 -7.94 -21.59 -6.71
C SER A 83 -8.69 -20.74 -5.68
N SER A 84 -9.92 -21.14 -5.29
CA SER A 84 -10.71 -20.45 -4.27
C SER A 84 -10.02 -20.38 -2.90
N ILE A 85 -9.35 -21.46 -2.48
CA ILE A 85 -8.57 -21.47 -1.23
C ILE A 85 -7.42 -20.48 -1.32
N VAL A 86 -6.67 -20.47 -2.43
CA VAL A 86 -5.55 -19.54 -2.64
C VAL A 86 -6.02 -18.09 -2.60
N TYR A 87 -7.14 -17.74 -3.26
CA TYR A 87 -7.69 -16.39 -3.19
C TYR A 87 -8.13 -16.01 -1.78
N THR A 88 -8.76 -16.93 -1.05
CA THR A 88 -9.19 -16.68 0.33
C THR A 88 -8.00 -16.37 1.22
N ILE A 89 -6.93 -17.18 1.12
CA ILE A 89 -5.68 -16.96 1.86
C ILE A 89 -5.04 -15.63 1.45
N ALA A 90 -4.99 -15.32 0.14
CA ALA A 90 -4.43 -14.08 -0.37
C ALA A 90 -5.18 -12.85 0.16
N ILE A 91 -6.52 -12.88 0.17
CA ILE A 91 -7.37 -11.81 0.68
C ILE A 91 -7.13 -11.61 2.18
N LEU A 92 -7.17 -12.68 2.98
CA LEU A 92 -6.94 -12.58 4.42
C LEU A 92 -5.54 -12.04 4.73
N TRP A 93 -4.53 -12.54 4.03
CA TRP A 93 -3.16 -12.06 4.15
C TRP A 93 -3.04 -10.58 3.79
N PHE A 94 -3.67 -10.15 2.70
CA PHE A 94 -3.64 -8.76 2.25
C PHE A 94 -4.35 -7.82 3.21
N CYS A 95 -5.54 -8.18 3.70
CA CYS A 95 -6.26 -7.43 4.73
C CYS A 95 -5.43 -7.27 6.00
N HIS A 96 -4.81 -8.34 6.49
CA HIS A 96 -3.90 -8.27 7.64
C HIS A 96 -2.74 -7.31 7.39
N ARG A 97 -2.12 -7.33 6.20
CA ARG A 97 -1.01 -6.43 5.83
C ARG A 97 -1.44 -4.97 5.74
N ILE A 98 -2.66 -4.69 5.27
CA ILE A 98 -3.26 -3.35 5.26
C ILE A 98 -3.43 -2.87 6.70
N VAL A 99 -4.15 -3.62 7.52
CA VAL A 99 -4.48 -3.24 8.91
C VAL A 99 -3.21 -3.03 9.72
N LYS A 100 -2.27 -3.98 9.70
CA LYS A 100 -0.98 -3.86 10.41
C LYS A 100 -0.21 -2.61 9.96
N GLY A 101 -0.13 -2.39 8.65
CA GLY A 101 0.62 -1.26 8.12
C GLY A 101 -0.02 0.09 8.43
N TRP A 102 -1.35 0.17 8.37
CA TRP A 102 -2.09 1.40 8.61
C TRP A 102 -2.15 1.75 10.10
N LEU A 103 -2.28 0.76 11.00
CA LEU A 103 -2.19 0.97 12.45
C LEU A 103 -0.83 1.54 12.84
N ASN A 104 0.27 0.92 12.40
CA ASN A 104 1.62 1.43 12.68
C ASN A 104 1.80 2.88 12.20
N LEU A 105 1.23 3.22 11.02
CA LEU A 105 1.27 4.58 10.49
C LEU A 105 0.49 5.57 11.37
N ALA A 106 -0.68 5.17 11.87
CA ALA A 106 -1.49 5.97 12.79
C ALA A 106 -0.78 6.16 14.15
N ASP A 107 -0.03 5.14 14.59
CA ASP A 107 0.78 5.19 15.82
C ASP A 107 2.10 5.96 15.62
N GLY A 108 2.40 6.44 14.40
CA GLY A 108 3.64 7.17 14.10
C GLY A 108 4.89 6.29 14.10
N THR A 109 4.73 4.96 13.96
CA THR A 109 5.81 3.98 13.98
C THR A 109 6.10 3.43 12.60
N ALA A 110 7.37 3.11 12.31
CA ALA A 110 7.72 2.39 11.09
C ALA A 110 7.18 0.94 11.12
N VAL A 111 7.06 0.34 9.94
CA VAL A 111 6.67 -1.07 9.75
C VAL A 111 7.87 -1.96 9.48
#